data_AF-A0A4V2QCT2-F1
#
_entry.id   AF-A0A4V2QCT2-F1
#
_cell.length_a   1.000
_cell.length_b   1.000
_cell.length_c   1.000
_cell.angle_alpha   90.00
_cell.angle_beta   90.00
_cell.angle_gamma   90.00
#
_symmetry.space_group_name_H-M   'P 1'
#
loop_
_entity.id
_entity.type
_entity.pdbx_description
1 polymer ?
#
loop_
_entity_poly.entity_id
_entity_poly.type
_entity_poly.pdbx_seq_one_letter_code
_entity_poly.pdbx_strand_id
1 'polypeptide(L)'
;MTRSLFRFAALALCAGLLFTGCTPAAPPAPSAPASSAAAESDAPAPTTIPLPDPLPEPLQPTEEELAALTDAIEEQFRGDWERPGYYLSARLDSVRVIPPKEWEDLQLPLTSGNTQLEGKSWMDCIADPGGCLLMAQTTTEYAPETIIAGPQYSDGVMTHVYLAVNSEEGWTIADDWRYYQGSEPPEPSPDPAQEELGLTRNQWVMLQHQTRALALSGIFRDLDDPLTELTAEEWANYLYARSESWFGLAEDGSTEAPAGTIFRADFTDRISGEDPLPAALENTEEPLPAPCAACEEINALLAANPDAIAYSRTGDVVTATLTLPLESGTVTMEYTFGLVPDDPAPFSRTWLQSARRA
;
A
#
# COMPACT_ATOMS: atom_id res chain seq x y z
N MET A 1 20.90 17.48 51.02
CA MET A 1 21.73 18.33 50.14
C MET A 1 21.24 18.09 48.73
N THR A 2 20.28 18.90 48.27
CA THR A 2 20.44 20.08 47.37
C THR A 2 20.52 19.65 45.89
N ARG A 3 19.42 19.79 45.12
CA ARG A 3 18.98 20.97 44.30
C ARG A 3 19.92 21.18 43.10
N SER A 4 19.52 21.43 41.83
CA SER A 4 18.42 22.22 41.25
C SER A 4 18.59 22.22 39.70
N LEU A 5 17.56 21.93 38.89
CA LEU A 5 16.70 22.81 38.04
C LEU A 5 17.22 23.26 36.64
N PHE A 6 16.41 22.90 35.62
CA PHE A 6 15.83 23.67 34.49
C PHE A 6 16.70 24.43 33.46
N ARG A 7 16.36 24.20 32.17
CA ARG A 7 15.58 25.17 31.35
C ARG A 7 14.84 24.50 30.17
N PHE A 8 13.52 24.71 30.16
CA PHE A 8 12.58 24.58 29.05
C PHE A 8 12.47 25.93 28.29
N ALA A 9 12.22 25.86 26.98
CA ALA A 9 11.40 26.78 26.16
C ALA A 9 11.17 26.05 24.82
N ALA A 10 10.01 25.56 24.37
CA ALA A 10 8.63 26.08 24.24
C ALA A 10 8.42 27.03 23.03
N LEU A 11 7.73 26.52 22.00
CA LEU A 11 6.84 27.18 21.01
C LEU A 11 6.30 26.04 20.11
N ALA A 12 5.10 25.47 20.27
CA ALA A 12 3.73 26.00 20.25
C ALA A 12 3.33 26.65 18.92
N LEU A 13 2.58 25.93 18.08
CA LEU A 13 1.27 26.41 17.60
C LEU A 13 0.37 25.23 17.18
N CYS A 14 -0.86 25.27 17.69
CA CYS A 14 -1.95 24.32 17.51
C CYS A 14 -2.93 24.80 16.42
N ALA A 15 -3.65 23.85 15.80
CA ALA A 15 -5.11 23.81 15.55
C ALA A 15 -5.37 22.81 14.41
N GLY A 16 -6.14 21.71 14.50
CA GLY A 16 -7.19 21.32 15.43
C GLY A 16 -8.56 21.67 14.86
N LEU A 17 -9.25 20.73 14.20
CA LEU A 17 -10.69 20.79 13.96
C LEU A 17 -11.30 19.37 14.04
N LEU A 18 -11.98 19.12 15.17
CA LEU A 18 -12.91 18.04 15.41
C LEU A 18 -14.33 18.48 14.98
N PHE A 19 -15.09 17.55 14.39
CA PHE A 19 -16.51 17.70 14.04
C PHE A 19 -17.41 17.34 15.23
N THR A 20 -18.49 18.09 15.48
CA THR A 20 -19.76 17.59 16.07
C THR A 20 -20.98 18.49 15.74
N GLY A 21 -22.06 17.90 15.19
CA GLY A 21 -23.47 17.97 15.69
C GLY A 21 -24.48 19.09 15.28
N CYS A 22 -25.49 18.71 14.46
CA CYS A 22 -26.94 19.05 14.30
C CYS A 22 -27.65 20.11 15.20
N THR A 23 -28.73 20.88 14.91
CA THR A 23 -29.85 21.06 13.90
C THR A 23 -30.69 22.32 14.35
N PRO A 24 -31.86 22.75 13.78
CA PRO A 24 -32.33 23.00 12.41
C PRO A 24 -32.92 24.45 12.18
N ALA A 25 -33.06 24.92 10.93
CA ALA A 25 -34.07 25.92 10.51
C ALA A 25 -34.27 25.97 8.97
N ALA A 26 -35.52 26.22 8.54
CA ALA A 26 -36.08 26.01 7.19
C ALA A 26 -35.93 27.24 6.23
N PRO A 27 -36.46 27.21 4.97
CA PRO A 27 -35.68 27.34 3.73
C PRO A 27 -35.77 28.72 3.06
N PRO A 28 -34.91 28.96 2.04
CA PRO A 28 -35.39 29.58 0.81
C PRO A 28 -35.06 28.78 -0.46
N ALA A 29 -35.85 29.06 -1.50
CA ALA A 29 -35.99 28.37 -2.78
C ALA A 29 -34.75 28.48 -3.72
N PRO A 30 -34.73 27.76 -4.88
CA PRO A 30 -33.50 27.38 -5.56
C PRO A 30 -33.01 28.46 -6.53
N SER A 31 -31.71 28.71 -6.51
CA SER A 31 -31.01 29.41 -7.60
C SER A 31 -29.95 28.46 -8.18
N ALA A 32 -29.98 28.34 -9.50
CA ALA A 32 -29.16 27.50 -10.36
C ALA A 32 -27.63 27.72 -10.18
N PRO A 33 -26.77 26.80 -10.64
CA PRO A 33 -25.41 26.67 -10.15
C PRO A 33 -24.54 27.83 -10.64
N ALA A 34 -23.90 28.53 -9.70
CA ALA A 34 -22.79 29.41 -10.00
C ALA A 34 -21.55 28.53 -10.26
N SER A 35 -20.94 28.78 -11.41
CA SER A 35 -19.69 28.19 -11.86
C SER A 35 -18.61 28.27 -10.76
N SER A 36 -18.02 27.12 -10.41
CA SER A 36 -16.88 27.05 -9.50
C SER A 36 -15.71 27.77 -10.14
N ALA A 37 -15.45 29.00 -9.70
CA ALA A 37 -14.20 29.68 -9.96
C ALA A 37 -13.11 28.93 -9.18
N ALA A 38 -12.15 28.38 -9.92
CA ALA A 38 -10.94 27.80 -9.36
C ALA A 38 -10.30 28.82 -8.40
N ALA A 39 -10.10 28.42 -7.15
CA ALA A 39 -9.23 29.15 -6.26
C ALA A 39 -7.82 29.03 -6.81
N GLU A 40 -7.29 30.12 -7.37
CA GLU A 40 -5.89 30.23 -7.73
C GLU A 40 -5.05 30.02 -6.46
N SER A 41 -4.22 28.98 -6.48
CA SER A 41 -3.19 28.76 -5.48
C SER A 41 -2.13 29.84 -5.64
N ASP A 42 -2.01 30.74 -4.66
CA ASP A 42 -0.96 31.78 -4.56
C ASP A 42 0.43 31.20 -4.24
N ALA A 43 0.68 29.93 -4.56
CA ALA A 43 2.03 29.38 -4.51
C ALA A 43 2.87 30.06 -5.61
N PRO A 44 4.06 30.62 -5.29
CA PRO A 44 4.92 31.19 -6.30
C PRO A 44 5.19 30.11 -7.36
N ALA A 45 4.96 30.44 -8.63
CA ALA A 45 5.31 29.56 -9.74
C ALA A 45 6.80 29.16 -9.58
N PRO A 46 7.15 27.87 -9.71
CA PRO A 46 8.54 27.44 -9.62
C PRO A 46 9.33 28.27 -10.64
N THR A 47 10.24 29.08 -10.13
CA THR A 47 11.10 29.88 -11.01
C THR A 47 12.05 28.89 -11.65
N THR A 48 11.79 28.49 -12.89
CA THR A 48 12.69 27.64 -13.66
C THR A 48 13.95 28.44 -13.93
N ILE A 49 14.94 28.29 -13.05
CA ILE A 49 16.27 28.82 -13.30
C ILE A 49 16.81 28.06 -14.53
N PRO A 50 17.37 28.73 -15.55
CA PRO A 50 17.97 28.02 -16.68
C PRO A 50 19.23 27.29 -16.23
N LEU A 51 19.48 26.10 -16.79
CA LEU A 51 20.71 25.34 -16.55
C LEU A 51 21.95 26.16 -16.99
N PRO A 52 23.10 26.02 -16.30
CA PRO A 52 24.32 26.72 -16.66
C PRO A 52 24.87 26.25 -18.02
N ASP A 53 25.51 27.17 -18.74
CA ASP A 53 26.21 26.89 -19.99
C ASP A 53 27.69 27.30 -19.85
N PRO A 54 28.66 26.35 -19.94
CA PRO A 54 28.47 24.92 -20.19
C PRO A 54 27.94 24.16 -18.96
N LEU A 55 27.27 23.03 -19.20
CA LEU A 55 26.92 22.06 -18.16
C LEU A 55 28.19 21.44 -17.56
N PRO A 56 28.21 21.11 -16.25
CA PRO A 56 29.33 20.39 -15.67
C PRO A 56 29.45 18.99 -16.29
N GLU A 57 30.69 18.55 -16.53
CA GLU A 57 30.97 17.22 -17.08
C GLU A 57 30.84 16.16 -15.97
N PRO A 58 29.93 15.18 -16.08
CA PRO A 58 29.78 14.16 -15.06
C PRO A 58 30.92 13.16 -15.12
N LEU A 59 31.43 12.77 -13.95
CA LEU A 59 32.32 11.62 -13.82
C LEU A 59 31.58 10.35 -14.21
N GLN A 60 32.25 9.49 -14.99
CA GLN A 60 31.70 8.20 -15.38
C GLN A 60 32.22 7.14 -14.41
N PRO A 61 31.36 6.51 -13.58
CA PRO A 61 31.76 5.33 -12.83
C PRO A 61 32.18 4.22 -13.78
N THR A 62 33.16 3.43 -13.37
CA THR A 62 33.48 2.14 -14.01
C THR A 62 32.30 1.17 -13.85
N GLU A 63 32.31 0.07 -14.62
CA GLU A 63 31.25 -0.95 -14.52
C GLU A 63 31.14 -1.53 -13.10
N GLU A 64 32.27 -1.73 -12.41
CA GLU A 64 32.31 -2.23 -11.03
C GLU A 64 31.74 -1.20 -10.03
N GLU A 65 32.07 0.08 -10.20
CA GLU A 65 31.53 1.15 -9.36
C GLU A 65 30.03 1.37 -9.59
N LEU A 66 29.56 1.28 -10.83
CA LEU A 66 28.14 1.37 -11.14
C LEU A 66 27.36 0.19 -10.56
N ALA A 67 27.93 -1.02 -10.59
CA ALA A 67 27.34 -2.18 -9.93
C ALA A 67 27.23 -1.98 -8.41
N ALA A 68 28.29 -1.48 -7.75
CA ALA A 68 28.26 -1.17 -6.33
C ALA A 68 27.23 -0.08 -5.96
N LEU A 69 27.09 0.96 -6.80
CA LEU A 69 26.05 1.98 -6.65
C LEU A 69 24.64 1.40 -6.85
N THR A 70 24.49 0.45 -7.77
CA THR A 70 23.23 -0.27 -8.01
C THR A 70 22.84 -1.08 -6.78
N ASP A 71 23.77 -1.86 -6.22
CA ASP A 71 23.54 -2.64 -5.00
C ASP A 71 23.15 -1.73 -3.82
N ALA A 72 23.80 -0.57 -3.68
CA ALA A 72 23.48 0.40 -2.65
C ALA A 72 22.07 1.01 -2.82
N ILE A 73 21.65 1.29 -4.06
CA ILE A 73 20.29 1.76 -4.36
C ILE A 73 19.27 0.65 -4.07
N GLU A 74 19.53 -0.60 -4.47
CA GLU A 74 18.63 -1.73 -4.20
C GLU A 74 18.47 -1.97 -2.70
N GLU A 75 19.54 -1.85 -1.91
CA GLU A 75 19.49 -1.95 -0.45
C GLU A 75 18.55 -0.90 0.17
N GLN A 76 18.54 0.33 -0.35
CA GLN A 76 17.63 1.37 0.13
C GLN A 76 16.15 1.02 -0.09
N PHE A 77 15.84 0.33 -1.20
CA PHE A 77 14.49 -0.12 -1.50
C PHE A 77 14.08 -1.37 -0.72
N ARG A 78 15.03 -2.24 -0.40
CA ARG A 78 14.75 -3.56 0.19
C ARG A 78 13.88 -3.50 1.44
N GLY A 79 14.15 -2.56 2.35
CA GLY A 79 13.35 -2.41 3.57
C GLY A 79 11.88 -2.03 3.31
N ASP A 80 11.59 -1.30 2.23
CA ASP A 80 10.22 -0.98 1.83
C ASP A 80 9.57 -2.16 1.08
N TRP A 81 10.32 -2.79 0.18
CA TRP A 81 9.82 -3.92 -0.62
C TRP A 81 9.58 -5.20 0.17
N GLU A 82 10.33 -5.42 1.25
CA GLU A 82 10.14 -6.55 2.16
C GLU A 82 9.01 -6.32 3.17
N ARG A 83 8.38 -5.13 3.17
CA ARG A 83 7.27 -4.84 4.08
C ARG A 83 6.08 -5.77 3.77
N PRO A 84 5.62 -6.57 4.75
CA PRO A 84 4.50 -7.49 4.56
C PRO A 84 3.26 -6.80 4.00
N GLY A 85 2.59 -7.47 3.06
CA GLY A 85 1.33 -7.04 2.44
C GLY A 85 1.33 -5.68 1.75
N TYR A 86 2.50 -5.09 1.48
CA TYR A 86 2.57 -3.81 0.77
C TYR A 86 2.64 -3.99 -0.75
N TYR A 87 3.51 -4.91 -1.20
CA TYR A 87 3.75 -5.23 -2.61
C TYR A 87 3.50 -6.73 -2.87
N LEU A 88 2.89 -7.06 -4.00
CA LEU A 88 2.87 -8.43 -4.56
C LEU A 88 4.22 -8.74 -5.23
N SER A 89 4.77 -7.76 -5.92
CA SER A 89 6.12 -7.81 -6.45
C SER A 89 6.72 -6.41 -6.51
N ALA A 90 8.01 -6.32 -6.28
CA ALA A 90 8.75 -5.09 -6.42
C ALA A 90 10.19 -5.42 -6.80
N ARG A 91 10.77 -4.66 -7.73
CA ARG A 91 12.15 -4.87 -8.17
C ARG A 91 12.79 -3.63 -8.75
N LEU A 92 14.11 -3.61 -8.73
CA LEU A 92 14.94 -2.64 -9.43
C LEU A 92 15.21 -3.20 -10.84
N ASP A 93 14.69 -2.55 -11.89
CA ASP A 93 14.84 -3.02 -13.26
C ASP A 93 16.16 -2.58 -13.88
N SER A 94 16.58 -1.33 -13.62
CA SER A 94 17.84 -0.81 -14.15
C SER A 94 18.35 0.39 -13.37
N VAL A 95 19.67 0.59 -13.41
CA VAL A 95 20.34 1.81 -12.98
C VAL A 95 21.30 2.24 -14.09
N ARG A 96 21.26 3.51 -14.49
CA ARG A 96 22.14 4.09 -15.51
C ARG A 96 22.56 5.50 -15.19
N VAL A 97 23.72 5.92 -15.69
CA VAL A 97 24.12 7.33 -15.68
C VAL A 97 23.23 8.13 -16.63
N ILE A 98 22.77 9.30 -16.19
CA ILE A 98 21.98 10.22 -17.01
C ILE A 98 22.93 11.17 -17.73
N PRO A 99 22.98 11.17 -19.07
CA PRO A 99 23.83 12.09 -19.81
C PRO A 99 23.33 13.54 -19.67
N PRO A 100 24.22 14.56 -19.71
CA PRO A 100 23.84 15.96 -19.50
C PRO A 100 22.72 16.48 -20.41
N LYS A 101 22.63 15.94 -21.64
CA LYS A 101 21.56 16.27 -22.61
C LYS A 101 20.14 15.93 -22.14
N GLU A 102 19.99 15.02 -21.16
CA GLU A 102 18.69 14.60 -20.60
C GLU A 102 18.33 15.38 -19.33
N TRP A 103 19.24 16.20 -18.77
CA TRP A 103 19.02 16.85 -17.47
C TRP A 103 17.92 17.93 -17.50
N GLU A 104 17.73 18.57 -18.65
CA GLU A 104 16.67 19.59 -18.82
C GLU A 104 15.27 18.98 -18.63
N ASP A 105 15.07 17.74 -19.08
CA ASP A 105 13.79 17.03 -18.99
C ASP A 105 13.44 16.57 -17.56
N LEU A 106 14.46 16.47 -16.67
CA LEU A 106 14.27 16.02 -15.30
C LEU A 106 13.59 17.08 -14.42
N GLN A 107 13.69 18.36 -14.79
CA GLN A 107 13.15 19.48 -14.00
C GLN A 107 13.55 19.44 -12.51
N LEU A 108 14.79 19.01 -12.22
CA LEU A 108 15.31 18.95 -10.86
C LEU A 108 15.40 20.36 -10.25
N PRO A 109 15.08 20.54 -8.96
CA PRO A 109 15.24 21.83 -8.30
C PRO A 109 16.71 22.26 -8.34
N LEU A 110 16.98 23.44 -8.91
CA LEU A 110 18.33 23.98 -9.09
C LEU A 110 18.86 24.74 -7.87
N THR A 111 17.98 25.05 -6.92
CA THR A 111 18.32 25.85 -5.74
C THR A 111 18.77 25.00 -4.56
N SER A 112 19.76 25.52 -3.84
CA SER A 112 20.27 25.00 -2.58
C SER A 112 19.24 25.13 -1.44
N GLY A 113 18.31 24.19 -1.39
CA GLY A 113 17.43 23.97 -0.23
C GLY A 113 17.76 22.70 0.54
N ASN A 114 18.57 21.80 -0.04
CA ASN A 114 18.91 20.54 0.61
C ASN A 114 20.04 20.74 1.62
N THR A 115 19.72 20.59 2.91
CA THR A 115 20.70 20.64 3.99
C THR A 115 21.71 19.49 3.94
N GLN A 116 21.39 18.38 3.27
CA GLN A 116 22.27 17.23 3.09
C GLN A 116 23.45 17.55 2.15
N LEU A 117 23.26 18.47 1.20
CA LEU A 117 24.31 18.93 0.28
C LEU A 117 25.08 20.15 0.80
N GLU A 118 24.96 20.46 2.09
CA GLU A 118 25.65 21.60 2.73
C GLU A 118 25.37 22.96 2.04
N GLY A 119 24.19 23.11 1.43
CA GLY A 119 23.82 24.32 0.70
C GLY A 119 24.46 24.44 -0.69
N LYS A 120 25.11 23.38 -1.20
CA LYS A 120 25.48 23.23 -2.61
C LYS A 120 24.27 22.77 -3.43
N SER A 121 24.25 23.13 -4.72
CA SER A 121 23.32 22.52 -5.68
C SER A 121 23.86 21.15 -6.13
N TRP A 122 22.98 20.32 -6.70
CA TRP A 122 23.40 19.04 -7.27
C TRP A 122 24.44 19.21 -8.40
N MET A 123 24.39 20.32 -9.15
CA MET A 123 25.38 20.66 -10.17
C MET A 123 26.74 21.03 -9.57
N ASP A 124 26.74 21.75 -8.44
CA ASP A 124 27.99 22.08 -7.73
C ASP A 124 28.67 20.79 -7.26
N CYS A 125 27.91 19.81 -6.77
CA CYS A 125 28.43 18.51 -6.35
C CYS A 125 29.01 17.70 -7.53
N ILE A 126 28.37 17.77 -8.71
CA ILE A 126 28.90 17.13 -9.93
C ILE A 126 30.20 17.80 -10.38
N ALA A 127 30.29 19.13 -10.25
CA ALA A 127 31.49 19.88 -10.62
C ALA A 127 32.65 19.70 -9.62
N ASP A 128 32.35 19.62 -8.33
CA ASP A 128 33.32 19.48 -7.23
C ASP A 128 32.64 18.91 -5.97
N PRO A 129 32.96 17.66 -5.54
CA PRO A 129 34.20 16.91 -5.82
C PRO A 129 34.23 16.12 -7.13
N GLY A 130 33.11 16.08 -7.87
CA GLY A 130 32.94 15.18 -8.99
C GLY A 130 31.77 14.24 -8.73
N GLY A 131 30.95 13.99 -9.74
CA GLY A 131 29.80 13.11 -9.58
C GLY A 131 29.01 12.91 -10.87
N CYS A 132 27.87 12.25 -10.75
CA CYS A 132 26.92 12.08 -11.84
C CYS A 132 25.49 11.96 -11.30
N LEU A 133 24.52 12.15 -12.20
CA LEU A 133 23.14 11.75 -11.94
C LEU A 133 22.94 10.31 -12.41
N LEU A 134 22.26 9.51 -11.59
CA LEU A 134 21.81 8.16 -11.93
C LEU A 134 20.29 8.16 -12.09
N MET A 135 19.80 7.39 -13.04
CA MET A 135 18.39 7.05 -13.17
C MET A 135 18.22 5.59 -12.76
N ALA A 136 17.38 5.35 -11.77
CA ALA A 136 16.93 4.03 -11.39
C ALA A 136 15.48 3.85 -11.82
N GLN A 137 15.18 2.72 -12.44
CA GLN A 137 13.80 2.33 -12.78
C GLN A 137 13.39 1.16 -11.93
N THR A 138 12.21 1.24 -11.33
CA THR A 138 11.63 0.18 -10.51
C THR A 138 10.30 -0.23 -11.08
N THR A 139 9.94 -1.51 -10.96
CA THR A 139 8.60 -2.02 -11.25
C THR A 139 8.00 -2.47 -9.94
N THR A 140 6.84 -1.92 -9.60
CA THR A 140 6.08 -2.32 -8.41
C THR A 140 4.67 -2.75 -8.77
N GLU A 141 4.22 -3.80 -8.09
CA GLU A 141 2.85 -4.27 -8.07
C GLU A 141 2.37 -4.28 -6.62
N TYR A 142 1.38 -3.45 -6.31
CA TYR A 142 0.83 -3.31 -4.97
C TYR A 142 -0.11 -4.46 -4.61
N ALA A 143 -0.10 -4.85 -3.33
CA ALA A 143 -1.18 -5.67 -2.81
C ALA A 143 -2.49 -4.86 -2.82
N PRO A 144 -3.65 -5.50 -3.09
CA PRO A 144 -4.92 -4.78 -3.13
C PRO A 144 -5.27 -4.15 -1.78
N GLU A 145 -4.75 -4.69 -0.67
CA GLU A 145 -4.93 -4.17 0.68
C GLU A 145 -4.27 -2.79 0.92
N THR A 146 -3.18 -2.49 0.22
CA THR A 146 -2.39 -1.25 0.41
C THR A 146 -3.17 0.00 0.02
N ILE A 147 -4.15 -0.13 -0.89
CA ILE A 147 -4.81 1.02 -1.54
C ILE A 147 -6.34 1.04 -1.35
N ILE A 148 -6.86 0.34 -0.33
CA ILE A 148 -8.31 0.21 -0.09
C ILE A 148 -9.04 1.56 0.09
N ALA A 149 -8.34 2.61 0.54
CA ALA A 149 -8.95 3.93 0.80
C ALA A 149 -8.35 5.08 -0.06
N GLY A 150 -7.44 4.78 -0.98
CA GLY A 150 -6.75 5.78 -1.81
C GLY A 150 -7.02 5.57 -3.30
N PRO A 151 -6.75 6.58 -4.15
CA PRO A 151 -6.60 6.34 -5.58
C PRO A 151 -5.51 5.28 -5.78
N GLN A 152 -5.83 4.22 -6.51
CA GLN A 152 -4.86 3.25 -7.00
C GLN A 152 -3.97 3.97 -8.02
N TYR A 153 -2.96 4.70 -7.55
CA TYR A 153 -1.86 5.13 -8.42
C TYR A 153 -1.22 3.84 -8.90
N SER A 154 -1.48 3.53 -10.17
CA SER A 154 -1.37 2.20 -10.75
C SER A 154 0.01 1.61 -10.52
N ASP A 155 0.02 0.31 -10.25
CA ASP A 155 1.18 -0.56 -10.46
C ASP A 155 1.91 -0.17 -11.75
N GLY A 156 3.23 -0.34 -11.79
CA GLY A 156 4.00 -0.05 -12.98
C GLY A 156 5.40 0.45 -12.69
N VAL A 157 5.95 1.17 -13.67
CA VAL A 157 7.33 1.62 -13.67
C VAL A 157 7.45 2.99 -13.00
N MET A 158 8.27 3.08 -11.94
CA MET A 158 8.67 4.34 -11.33
C MET A 158 10.10 4.71 -11.75
N THR A 159 10.35 6.01 -11.88
CA THR A 159 11.68 6.53 -12.18
C THR A 159 12.19 7.34 -11.00
N HIS A 160 13.35 6.97 -10.50
CA HIS A 160 14.07 7.66 -9.44
C HIS A 160 15.34 8.26 -10.02
N VAL A 161 15.64 9.49 -9.62
CA VAL A 161 16.89 10.17 -9.98
C VAL A 161 17.73 10.29 -8.71
N TYR A 162 18.98 9.85 -8.78
CA TYR A 162 19.94 9.93 -7.68
C TYR A 162 21.10 10.83 -8.06
N LEU A 163 21.62 11.58 -7.08
CA LEU A 163 22.93 12.22 -7.17
C LEU A 163 23.97 11.28 -6.56
N ALA A 164 24.92 10.83 -7.37
CA ALA A 164 26.09 10.08 -6.91
C ALA A 164 27.33 10.99 -6.96
N VAL A 165 28.07 11.08 -5.86
CA VAL A 165 29.29 11.87 -5.75
C VAL A 165 30.49 10.94 -5.56
N ASN A 166 31.61 11.29 -6.20
CA ASN A 166 32.89 10.60 -6.04
C ASN A 166 33.78 11.45 -5.14
N SER A 167 34.15 10.90 -3.98
CA SER A 167 35.03 11.55 -3.01
C SER A 167 36.29 10.71 -2.77
N GLU A 168 37.18 11.15 -1.88
CA GLU A 168 38.36 10.36 -1.48
C GLU A 168 38.00 8.98 -0.89
N GLU A 169 36.79 8.83 -0.34
CA GLU A 169 36.27 7.58 0.23
C GLU A 169 35.58 6.69 -0.83
N GLY A 170 35.47 7.16 -2.07
CA GLY A 170 34.79 6.49 -3.17
C GLY A 170 33.43 7.10 -3.51
N TRP A 171 32.62 6.33 -4.25
CA TRP A 171 31.29 6.72 -4.71
C TRP A 171 30.24 6.57 -3.61
N THR A 172 29.39 7.57 -3.43
CA THR A 172 28.25 7.54 -2.50
C THR A 172 27.02 8.22 -3.09
N ILE A 173 25.83 7.82 -2.63
CA ILE A 173 24.56 8.49 -2.95
C ILE A 173 24.39 9.69 -2.01
N ALA A 174 24.25 10.89 -2.58
CA ALA A 174 24.18 12.15 -1.85
C ALA A 174 22.78 12.78 -1.80
N ASP A 175 21.91 12.45 -2.76
CA ASP A 175 20.53 12.96 -2.82
C ASP A 175 19.66 12.06 -3.72
N ASP A 176 18.34 12.14 -3.58
CA ASP A 176 17.36 11.44 -4.41
C ASP A 176 16.10 12.27 -4.71
N TRP A 177 15.54 12.06 -5.90
CA TRP A 177 14.26 12.65 -6.33
C TRP A 177 13.39 11.57 -6.97
N ARG A 178 12.12 11.53 -6.57
CA ARG A 178 11.16 10.54 -7.06
C ARG A 178 10.24 11.18 -8.10
N TYR A 179 10.19 10.59 -9.28
CA TYR A 179 9.30 11.01 -10.34
C TYR A 179 8.35 9.86 -10.68
N TYR A 180 7.06 10.10 -10.44
CA TYR A 180 6.05 9.16 -10.87
C TYR A 180 5.84 9.30 -12.39
N GLN A 181 6.16 8.23 -13.13
CA GLN A 181 5.81 8.06 -14.54
C GLN A 181 4.94 6.81 -14.75
N GLY A 182 4.18 6.40 -13.74
CA GLY A 182 3.22 5.31 -13.89
C GLY A 182 2.04 5.77 -14.75
N SER A 183 1.84 5.13 -15.90
CA SER A 183 0.73 5.48 -16.80
C SER A 183 0.06 4.28 -17.47
N GLU A 184 0.59 3.07 -17.28
CA GLU A 184 -0.01 1.87 -17.86
C GLU A 184 -0.39 0.91 -16.73
N PRO A 185 -1.68 0.53 -16.62
CA PRO A 185 -2.08 -0.51 -15.69
C PRO A 185 -1.30 -1.79 -16.00
N PRO A 186 -0.97 -2.60 -14.99
CA PRO A 186 -0.24 -3.84 -15.20
C PRO A 186 -1.03 -4.70 -16.19
N GLU A 187 -0.31 -5.29 -17.14
CA GLU A 187 -0.81 -6.19 -18.17
C GLU A 187 -1.82 -7.22 -17.62
N PRO A 188 -2.73 -7.77 -18.46
CA PRO A 188 -3.80 -8.66 -18.01
C PRO A 188 -3.29 -9.89 -17.24
N SER A 189 -4.20 -10.47 -16.45
CA SER A 189 -3.96 -11.63 -15.57
C SER A 189 -3.02 -12.69 -16.14
N PRO A 190 -1.97 -13.11 -15.41
CA PRO A 190 -1.26 -14.34 -15.74
C PRO A 190 -2.02 -15.61 -15.28
N ASP A 191 -3.08 -15.48 -14.47
CA ASP A 191 -3.83 -16.59 -13.89
C ASP A 191 -5.08 -16.95 -14.73
N PRO A 192 -5.16 -18.17 -15.28
CA PRO A 192 -6.31 -18.63 -16.06
C PRO A 192 -7.64 -18.63 -15.28
N ALA A 193 -7.62 -18.88 -13.97
CA ALA A 193 -8.84 -18.90 -13.15
C ALA A 193 -9.40 -17.48 -12.99
N GLN A 194 -8.53 -16.50 -12.83
CA GLN A 194 -8.94 -15.09 -12.85
C GLN A 194 -9.60 -14.72 -14.18
N GLU A 195 -8.99 -15.11 -15.32
CA GLU A 195 -9.54 -14.84 -16.65
C GLU A 195 -10.90 -15.50 -16.85
N GLU A 196 -11.04 -16.77 -16.45
CA GLU A 196 -12.30 -17.52 -16.54
C GLU A 196 -13.43 -16.86 -15.73
N LEU A 197 -13.11 -16.35 -14.55
CA LEU A 197 -14.05 -15.64 -13.70
C LEU A 197 -14.28 -14.19 -14.13
N GLY A 198 -13.50 -13.65 -15.07
CA GLY A 198 -13.58 -12.26 -15.53
C GLY A 198 -13.36 -11.24 -14.40
N LEU A 199 -12.51 -11.58 -13.42
CA LEU A 199 -12.19 -10.72 -12.29
C LEU A 199 -11.00 -9.81 -12.63
N THR A 200 -10.99 -8.61 -12.05
CA THR A 200 -9.76 -7.80 -12.04
C THR A 200 -8.72 -8.49 -11.16
N ARG A 201 -7.44 -8.15 -11.36
CA ARG A 201 -6.34 -8.76 -10.58
C ARG A 201 -6.52 -8.50 -9.09
N ASN A 202 -6.89 -7.27 -8.73
CA ASN A 202 -7.14 -6.88 -7.35
C ASN A 202 -8.32 -7.66 -6.74
N GLN A 203 -9.42 -7.87 -7.50
CA GLN A 203 -10.52 -8.72 -7.05
C GLN A 203 -10.06 -10.17 -6.82
N TRP A 204 -9.24 -10.72 -7.72
CA TRP A 204 -8.75 -12.09 -7.62
C TRP A 204 -7.80 -12.31 -6.43
N VAL A 205 -6.83 -11.43 -6.24
CA VAL A 205 -5.88 -11.49 -5.11
C VAL A 205 -6.61 -11.28 -3.79
N MET A 206 -7.49 -10.27 -3.71
CA MET A 206 -8.32 -10.02 -2.53
C MET A 206 -9.18 -11.24 -2.17
N LEU A 207 -9.83 -11.85 -3.17
CA LEU A 207 -10.64 -13.04 -2.98
C LEU A 207 -9.82 -14.20 -2.40
N GLN A 208 -8.63 -14.46 -2.92
CA GLN A 208 -7.73 -15.50 -2.42
C GLN A 208 -7.27 -15.23 -0.99
N HIS A 209 -6.92 -13.98 -0.67
CA HIS A 209 -6.56 -13.61 0.69
C HIS A 209 -7.73 -13.79 1.67
N GLN A 210 -8.94 -13.38 1.27
CA GLN A 210 -10.15 -13.53 2.08
C GLN A 210 -10.51 -15.00 2.32
N THR A 211 -10.52 -15.85 1.28
CA THR A 211 -10.87 -17.27 1.42
C THR A 211 -9.84 -18.04 2.23
N ARG A 212 -8.55 -17.73 2.04
CA ARG A 212 -7.46 -18.28 2.83
C ARG A 212 -7.60 -17.89 4.31
N ALA A 213 -7.89 -16.63 4.61
CA ALA A 213 -8.10 -16.17 5.98
C ALA A 213 -9.34 -16.84 6.62
N LEU A 214 -10.44 -17.00 5.88
CA LEU A 214 -11.62 -17.74 6.37
C LEU A 214 -11.27 -19.20 6.70
N ALA A 215 -10.52 -19.87 5.84
CA ALA A 215 -10.06 -21.23 6.12
C ALA A 215 -9.17 -21.27 7.39
N LEU A 216 -8.11 -20.45 7.43
CA LEU A 216 -7.14 -20.42 8.54
C LEU A 216 -7.74 -19.96 9.87
N SER A 217 -8.84 -19.21 9.85
CA SER A 217 -9.56 -18.79 11.05
C SER A 217 -10.38 -19.91 11.69
N GLY A 218 -10.59 -21.03 10.98
CA GLY A 218 -11.41 -22.16 11.44
C GLY A 218 -12.92 -21.88 11.41
N ILE A 219 -13.38 -20.85 10.70
CA ILE A 219 -14.80 -20.51 10.57
C ILE A 219 -15.47 -21.50 9.61
N PHE A 220 -15.92 -22.62 10.17
CA PHE A 220 -16.57 -23.72 9.46
C PHE A 220 -18.02 -23.88 9.88
N ARG A 221 -18.83 -22.83 9.78
CA ARG A 221 -20.27 -22.87 10.09
C ARG A 221 -21.04 -21.90 9.20
N ASP A 222 -22.36 -22.05 9.22
CA ASP A 222 -23.23 -21.17 8.46
C ASP A 222 -23.19 -19.73 9.05
N LEU A 223 -23.18 -18.76 8.14
CA LEU A 223 -23.23 -17.32 8.42
C LEU A 223 -24.16 -16.66 7.39
N ASP A 224 -25.22 -16.00 7.86
CA ASP A 224 -26.15 -15.22 7.03
C ASP A 224 -25.68 -13.75 6.87
N ASP A 225 -25.09 -13.20 7.93
CA ASP A 225 -24.49 -11.87 8.04
C ASP A 225 -23.19 -11.98 8.87
N PRO A 226 -22.06 -12.32 8.22
CA PRO A 226 -20.79 -12.54 8.90
C PRO A 226 -20.33 -11.36 9.77
N LEU A 227 -20.63 -10.12 9.41
CA LEU A 227 -20.17 -8.95 10.16
C LEU A 227 -20.79 -8.88 11.57
N THR A 228 -22.00 -9.41 11.74
CA THR A 228 -22.74 -9.36 13.01
C THR A 228 -22.74 -10.69 13.77
N GLU A 229 -22.42 -11.79 13.09
CA GLU A 229 -22.53 -13.14 13.64
C GLU A 229 -21.22 -13.75 14.16
N LEU A 230 -20.05 -13.20 13.81
CA LEU A 230 -18.77 -13.72 14.30
C LEU A 230 -18.66 -13.58 15.82
N THR A 231 -18.21 -14.64 16.48
CA THR A 231 -17.92 -14.63 17.92
C THR A 231 -16.58 -13.98 18.21
N ALA A 232 -16.35 -13.68 19.49
CA ALA A 232 -15.13 -13.04 19.99
C ALA A 232 -13.83 -13.76 19.53
N GLU A 233 -13.88 -15.09 19.50
CA GLU A 233 -12.75 -15.93 19.14
C GLU A 233 -12.57 -16.00 17.61
N GLU A 234 -13.66 -16.14 16.87
CA GLU A 234 -13.62 -16.25 15.41
C GLU A 234 -13.08 -14.99 14.74
N TRP A 235 -13.44 -13.80 15.23
CA TRP A 235 -12.90 -12.57 14.67
C TRP A 235 -11.41 -12.39 14.99
N ALA A 236 -10.96 -12.81 16.18
CA ALA A 236 -9.54 -12.79 16.53
C ALA A 236 -8.74 -13.74 15.64
N ASN A 237 -9.28 -14.95 15.39
CA ASN A 237 -8.69 -15.91 14.46
C ASN A 237 -8.68 -15.39 13.02
N TYR A 238 -9.74 -14.72 12.59
CA TYR A 238 -9.82 -14.10 11.27
C TYR A 238 -8.78 -13.01 11.12
N LEU A 239 -8.68 -12.06 12.06
CA LEU A 239 -7.70 -10.99 12.00
C LEU A 239 -6.26 -11.50 12.06
N TYR A 240 -6.00 -12.55 12.84
CA TYR A 240 -4.68 -13.21 12.85
C TYR A 240 -4.33 -13.67 11.44
N ALA A 241 -5.19 -14.50 10.84
CA ALA A 241 -4.96 -15.07 9.53
C ALA A 241 -4.93 -14.02 8.42
N ARG A 242 -5.76 -12.98 8.53
CA ARG A 242 -5.90 -11.92 7.54
C ARG A 242 -4.75 -10.93 7.60
N SER A 243 -4.13 -10.74 8.77
CA SER A 243 -3.06 -9.75 8.99
C SER A 243 -1.85 -9.95 8.07
N GLU A 244 -1.53 -11.19 7.70
CA GLU A 244 -0.39 -11.52 6.81
C GLU A 244 -0.54 -10.92 5.41
N SER A 245 -1.78 -10.87 4.90
CA SER A 245 -2.10 -10.22 3.62
C SER A 245 -2.21 -8.69 3.73
N TRP A 246 -2.14 -8.17 4.96
CA TRP A 246 -2.01 -6.75 5.27
C TRP A 246 -0.58 -6.50 5.78
N PHE A 247 -0.37 -5.47 6.59
CA PHE A 247 0.95 -5.09 7.10
C PHE A 247 1.49 -5.99 8.22
N GLY A 248 0.86 -7.15 8.48
CA GLY A 248 1.23 -8.08 9.55
C GLY A 248 0.69 -7.67 10.92
N LEU A 249 1.31 -8.24 11.95
CA LEU A 249 1.05 -7.95 13.35
C LEU A 249 2.11 -7.00 13.91
N ALA A 250 1.66 -6.07 14.74
CA ALA A 250 2.51 -5.17 15.51
C ALA A 250 3.18 -5.92 16.66
N GLU A 251 4.18 -5.28 17.29
CA GLU A 251 4.95 -5.89 18.39
C GLU A 251 4.09 -6.27 19.61
N ASP A 252 2.99 -5.56 19.85
CA ASP A 252 2.06 -5.81 20.94
C ASP A 252 1.05 -6.94 20.65
N GLY A 253 1.17 -7.56 19.48
CA GLY A 253 0.29 -8.60 18.98
C GLY A 253 -0.81 -8.06 18.08
N SER A 254 -1.22 -6.79 18.16
CA SER A 254 -2.34 -6.25 17.38
C SER A 254 -2.09 -6.24 15.87
N THR A 255 -3.12 -5.99 15.05
CA THR A 255 -2.92 -5.82 13.60
C THR A 255 -2.30 -4.45 13.30
N GLU A 256 -1.29 -4.40 12.44
CA GLU A 256 -0.66 -3.14 11.99
C GLU A 256 -1.68 -2.24 11.25
N ALA A 257 -2.60 -2.85 10.50
CA ALA A 257 -3.77 -2.15 9.97
C ALA A 257 -4.89 -2.12 11.02
N PRO A 258 -5.65 -1.03 11.18
CA PRO A 258 -6.79 -1.00 12.10
C PRO A 258 -7.80 -2.09 11.75
N ALA A 259 -8.21 -2.89 12.75
CA ALA A 259 -9.15 -4.00 12.55
C ALA A 259 -10.45 -3.58 11.82
N GLY A 260 -10.99 -2.40 12.16
CA GLY A 260 -12.17 -1.85 11.49
C GLY A 260 -11.97 -1.63 9.98
N THR A 261 -10.77 -1.24 9.54
CA THR A 261 -10.41 -1.12 8.12
C THR A 261 -10.47 -2.48 7.43
N ILE A 262 -9.90 -3.51 8.06
CA ILE A 262 -9.93 -4.89 7.56
C ILE A 262 -11.39 -5.37 7.45
N PHE A 263 -12.20 -5.15 8.49
CA PHE A 263 -13.60 -5.56 8.47
C PHE A 263 -14.43 -4.82 7.41
N ARG A 264 -14.20 -3.51 7.23
CA ARG A 264 -14.85 -2.75 6.14
C ARG A 264 -14.52 -3.36 4.78
N ALA A 265 -13.24 -3.65 4.56
CA ALA A 265 -12.76 -4.19 3.31
C ALA A 265 -13.35 -5.57 3.00
N ASP A 266 -13.42 -6.44 4.00
CA ASP A 266 -13.72 -7.85 3.77
C ASP A 266 -15.20 -8.22 3.96
N PHE A 267 -16.00 -7.42 4.67
CA PHE A 267 -17.38 -7.78 5.02
C PHE A 267 -18.42 -6.72 4.66
N THR A 268 -18.02 -5.64 3.97
CA THR A 268 -18.96 -4.61 3.52
C THR A 268 -18.70 -4.21 2.08
N ASP A 269 -19.73 -3.75 1.39
CA ASP A 269 -19.61 -3.10 0.07
C ASP A 269 -19.21 -1.60 0.16
N ARG A 270 -19.07 -1.06 1.37
CA ARG A 270 -18.77 0.35 1.62
C ARG A 270 -17.30 0.69 1.35
N ILE A 271 -17.10 1.66 0.48
CA ILE A 271 -15.78 2.19 0.10
C ILE A 271 -15.22 3.19 1.13
N SER A 272 -16.11 3.97 1.75
CA SER A 272 -15.75 5.02 2.70
C SER A 272 -16.80 5.14 3.80
N GLY A 273 -16.49 5.94 4.82
CA GLY A 273 -17.32 6.14 6.00
C GLY A 273 -16.72 5.48 7.23
N GLU A 274 -17.49 5.50 8.33
CA GLU A 274 -17.07 4.92 9.60
C GLU A 274 -16.76 3.43 9.44
N ASP A 275 -15.64 3.02 10.02
CA ASP A 275 -15.27 1.62 10.08
C ASP A 275 -16.34 0.88 10.91
N PRO A 276 -16.84 -0.27 10.42
CA PRO A 276 -17.78 -1.05 11.20
C PRO A 276 -17.09 -1.49 12.48
N LEU A 277 -17.80 -1.37 13.59
CA LEU A 277 -17.46 -2.04 14.83
C LEU A 277 -18.29 -3.33 14.90
N PRO A 278 -17.72 -4.50 14.55
CA PRO A 278 -18.38 -5.78 14.79
C PRO A 278 -18.92 -5.85 16.22
N ALA A 279 -20.11 -6.45 16.40
CA ALA A 279 -20.71 -6.66 17.72
C ALA A 279 -19.74 -7.38 18.68
N ALA A 280 -18.90 -8.24 18.13
CA ALA A 280 -17.88 -8.98 18.87
C ALA A 280 -16.74 -8.12 19.45
N LEU A 281 -16.61 -6.87 18.99
CA LEU A 281 -15.61 -5.90 19.43
C LEU A 281 -16.12 -4.87 20.45
N GLU A 282 -17.44 -4.68 20.56
CA GLU A 282 -18.05 -3.59 21.33
C GLU A 282 -17.65 -3.57 22.83
N ASN A 283 -17.11 -4.66 23.37
CA ASN A 283 -16.76 -4.80 24.79
C ASN A 283 -15.37 -5.43 25.03
N THR A 284 -14.43 -5.28 24.09
CA THR A 284 -13.08 -5.86 24.20
C THR A 284 -12.08 -4.88 24.83
N GLU A 285 -11.30 -5.33 25.82
CA GLU A 285 -10.32 -4.51 26.58
C GLU A 285 -8.82 -4.71 26.11
N GLU A 286 -8.54 -5.40 24.99
CA GLU A 286 -7.22 -5.74 24.34
C GLU A 286 -6.40 -6.97 24.84
N PRO A 287 -5.47 -7.59 24.06
CA PRO A 287 -5.25 -7.55 22.60
C PRO A 287 -5.41 -8.94 21.91
N LEU A 288 -6.31 -8.99 20.95
CA LEU A 288 -6.07 -9.30 19.54
C LEU A 288 -4.68 -9.64 19.01
N PRO A 289 -4.54 -10.49 17.96
CA PRO A 289 -5.30 -11.64 17.45
C PRO A 289 -4.58 -12.98 17.78
N ALA A 290 -5.23 -14.10 17.53
CA ALA A 290 -4.72 -15.44 17.88
C ALA A 290 -4.89 -16.42 16.71
N PRO A 291 -4.01 -17.41 16.52
CA PRO A 291 -4.25 -18.45 15.54
C PRO A 291 -5.38 -19.38 16.01
N CYS A 292 -6.19 -19.88 15.07
CA CYS A 292 -7.11 -20.97 15.41
C CYS A 292 -6.31 -22.24 15.76
N ALA A 293 -6.91 -23.14 16.55
CA ALA A 293 -6.22 -24.36 17.00
C ALA A 293 -5.73 -25.26 15.86
N ALA A 294 -6.41 -25.26 14.71
CA ALA A 294 -6.06 -26.05 13.53
C ALA A 294 -5.28 -25.26 12.47
N CYS A 295 -4.81 -24.04 12.78
CA CYS A 295 -4.23 -23.13 11.80
C CYS A 295 -3.04 -23.75 11.05
N GLU A 296 -2.13 -24.43 11.75
CA GLU A 296 -0.96 -25.08 11.14
C GLU A 296 -1.36 -26.23 10.21
N GLU A 297 -2.32 -27.06 10.62
CA GLU A 297 -2.85 -28.17 9.82
C GLU A 297 -3.52 -27.65 8.54
N ILE A 298 -4.42 -26.66 8.69
CA ILE A 298 -5.13 -26.04 7.57
C ILE A 298 -4.13 -25.41 6.60
N ASN A 299 -3.11 -24.71 7.12
CA ASN A 299 -2.09 -24.10 6.29
C ASN A 299 -1.32 -25.15 5.47
N ALA A 300 -0.93 -26.27 6.09
CA ALA A 300 -0.25 -27.37 5.42
C ALA A 300 -1.12 -28.02 4.33
N LEU A 301 -2.42 -28.19 4.59
CA LEU A 301 -3.37 -28.73 3.61
C LEU A 301 -3.57 -27.81 2.41
N LEU A 302 -3.73 -26.50 2.63
CA LEU A 302 -3.85 -25.51 1.57
C LEU A 302 -2.57 -25.42 0.73
N ALA A 303 -1.39 -25.52 1.34
CA ALA A 303 -0.12 -25.54 0.62
C ALA A 303 0.07 -26.81 -0.20
N ALA A 304 -0.42 -27.96 0.28
CA ALA A 304 -0.30 -29.25 -0.40
C ALA A 304 -1.29 -29.42 -1.56
N ASN A 305 -2.44 -28.73 -1.53
CA ASN A 305 -3.47 -28.81 -2.54
C ASN A 305 -3.94 -27.42 -2.99
N PRO A 306 -3.39 -26.86 -4.08
CA PRO A 306 -3.85 -25.57 -4.60
C PRO A 306 -5.33 -25.60 -5.05
N ASP A 307 -5.85 -26.78 -5.39
CA ASP A 307 -7.25 -26.97 -5.78
C ASP A 307 -8.18 -27.21 -4.58
N ALA A 308 -7.72 -26.98 -3.34
CA ALA A 308 -8.55 -27.10 -2.15
C ALA A 308 -9.70 -26.08 -2.12
N ILE A 309 -9.59 -24.99 -2.89
CA ILE A 309 -10.61 -23.97 -3.05
C ILE A 309 -10.94 -23.87 -4.54
N ALA A 310 -12.17 -24.22 -4.90
CA ALA A 310 -12.69 -24.04 -6.25
C ALA A 310 -13.53 -22.76 -6.32
N TYR A 311 -13.38 -21.99 -7.39
CA TYR A 311 -14.09 -20.72 -7.58
C TYR A 311 -15.09 -20.81 -8.73
N SER A 312 -16.23 -20.16 -8.58
CA SER A 312 -17.21 -19.98 -9.66
C SER A 312 -17.86 -18.61 -9.54
N ARG A 313 -18.33 -18.05 -10.66
CA ARG A 313 -18.98 -16.73 -10.68
C ARG A 313 -20.34 -16.79 -11.36
N THR A 314 -21.33 -16.12 -10.77
CA THR A 314 -22.64 -15.87 -11.37
C THR A 314 -23.01 -14.40 -11.20
N GLY A 315 -22.95 -13.63 -12.30
CA GLY A 315 -23.18 -12.18 -12.24
C GLY A 315 -22.13 -11.48 -11.37
N ASP A 316 -22.57 -10.71 -10.38
CA ASP A 316 -21.69 -9.97 -9.45
C ASP A 316 -21.37 -10.74 -8.17
N VAL A 317 -21.58 -12.05 -8.21
CA VAL A 317 -21.35 -12.94 -7.07
C VAL A 317 -20.33 -14.01 -7.44
N VAL A 318 -19.34 -14.19 -6.57
CA VAL A 318 -18.33 -15.25 -6.65
C VAL A 318 -18.55 -16.23 -5.50
N THR A 319 -18.60 -17.52 -5.81
CA THR A 319 -18.65 -18.59 -4.82
C THR A 319 -17.30 -19.29 -4.77
N ALA A 320 -16.74 -19.39 -3.57
CA ALA A 320 -15.55 -20.19 -3.28
C ALA A 320 -15.94 -21.43 -2.47
N THR A 321 -15.68 -22.61 -3.02
CA THR A 321 -15.95 -23.90 -2.38
C THR A 321 -14.65 -24.48 -1.84
N LEU A 322 -14.49 -24.45 -0.51
CA LEU A 322 -13.36 -25.02 0.22
C LEU A 322 -13.65 -26.49 0.58
N THR A 323 -12.69 -27.37 0.35
CA THR A 323 -12.72 -28.76 0.85
C THR A 323 -11.41 -29.11 1.55
N LEU A 324 -11.46 -29.41 2.86
CA LEU A 324 -10.30 -29.73 3.67
C LEU A 324 -10.47 -31.06 4.42
N PRO A 325 -9.56 -32.04 4.25
CA PRO A 325 -9.57 -33.28 5.02
C PRO A 325 -8.86 -33.10 6.36
N LEU A 326 -9.53 -32.48 7.34
CA LEU A 326 -8.95 -32.27 8.68
C LEU A 326 -8.92 -33.58 9.50
N GLU A 327 -8.07 -33.64 10.52
CA GLU A 327 -8.02 -34.73 11.51
C GLU A 327 -9.39 -34.95 12.19
N SER A 328 -10.14 -33.87 12.41
CA SER A 328 -11.50 -33.92 12.98
C SER A 328 -12.58 -34.41 12.02
N GLY A 329 -12.25 -34.58 10.74
CA GLY A 329 -13.17 -34.91 9.66
C GLY A 329 -13.09 -33.93 8.50
N THR A 330 -13.60 -34.36 7.34
CA THR A 330 -13.63 -33.50 6.15
C THR A 330 -14.62 -32.36 6.32
N VAL A 331 -14.14 -31.15 6.06
CA VAL A 331 -14.92 -29.92 6.04
C VAL A 331 -15.13 -29.49 4.60
N THR A 332 -16.37 -29.18 4.26
CA THR A 332 -16.72 -28.54 2.99
C THR A 332 -17.49 -27.26 3.29
N MET A 333 -17.01 -26.13 2.78
CA MET A 333 -17.63 -24.81 2.96
C MET A 333 -17.83 -24.13 1.62
N GLU A 334 -18.95 -23.45 1.45
CA GLU A 334 -19.20 -22.50 0.37
C GLU A 334 -19.23 -21.09 0.95
N TYR A 335 -18.35 -20.23 0.44
CA TYR A 335 -18.29 -18.81 0.77
C TYR A 335 -18.79 -18.00 -0.41
N THR A 336 -19.72 -17.09 -0.17
CA THR A 336 -20.32 -16.24 -1.20
C THR A 336 -19.80 -14.82 -1.05
N PHE A 337 -19.22 -14.28 -2.12
CA PHE A 337 -18.64 -12.94 -2.17
C PHE A 337 -19.37 -12.06 -3.17
N GLY A 338 -19.63 -10.81 -2.79
CA GLY A 338 -20.10 -9.78 -3.70
C GLY A 338 -18.93 -9.01 -4.31
N LEU A 339 -19.10 -8.51 -5.52
CA LEU A 339 -18.17 -7.57 -6.16
C LEU A 339 -18.55 -6.13 -5.86
N VAL A 340 -17.58 -5.32 -5.46
CA VAL A 340 -17.77 -3.87 -5.36
C VAL A 340 -17.52 -3.25 -6.73
N PRO A 341 -18.50 -2.49 -7.28
CA PRO A 341 -18.37 -1.90 -8.61
C PRO A 341 -17.20 -0.92 -8.72
N ASP A 342 -16.62 -0.83 -9.92
CA ASP A 342 -15.53 0.11 -10.26
C ASP A 342 -16.03 1.54 -10.61
N ASP A 343 -17.28 1.88 -10.27
CA ASP A 343 -17.90 3.20 -10.52
C ASP A 343 -18.19 3.89 -9.18
N PRO A 344 -17.68 5.12 -8.91
CA PRO A 344 -16.96 6.04 -9.80
C PRO A 344 -15.43 5.91 -9.83
N ALA A 345 -14.86 4.90 -9.18
CA ALA A 345 -13.42 4.66 -9.17
C ALA A 345 -13.13 3.15 -9.04
N PRO A 346 -11.96 2.68 -9.51
CA PRO A 346 -11.59 1.27 -9.48
C PRO A 346 -11.30 0.86 -8.03
N PHE A 347 -12.33 0.45 -7.30
CA PHE A 347 -12.18 -0.12 -5.96
C PHE A 347 -11.92 -1.62 -6.01
N SER A 348 -12.26 -2.29 -7.14
CA SER A 348 -11.85 -3.64 -7.51
C SER A 348 -11.61 -4.59 -6.33
N ARG A 349 -12.66 -4.81 -5.52
CA ARG A 349 -12.61 -5.65 -4.31
C ARG A 349 -13.81 -6.56 -4.19
N THR A 350 -13.63 -7.64 -3.46
CA THR A 350 -14.65 -8.59 -3.03
C THR A 350 -15.02 -8.35 -1.57
N TRP A 351 -16.21 -8.76 -1.17
CA TRP A 351 -16.61 -8.79 0.24
C TRP A 351 -17.49 -10.02 0.53
N LEU A 352 -17.31 -10.63 1.70
CA LEU A 352 -18.03 -11.83 2.11
C LEU A 352 -19.48 -11.49 2.49
N GLN A 353 -20.42 -12.15 1.80
CA GLN A 353 -21.85 -12.01 2.03
C GLN A 353 -22.39 -13.10 2.95
N SER A 354 -21.94 -14.34 2.78
CA SER A 354 -22.42 -15.49 3.54
C SER A 354 -21.45 -16.67 3.48
N ALA A 355 -21.58 -17.60 4.44
CA ALA A 355 -20.90 -18.88 4.44
C ALA A 355 -21.89 -20.02 4.70
N ARG A 356 -21.71 -21.17 4.06
CA ARG A 356 -22.54 -22.38 4.22
C ARG A 356 -21.69 -23.62 4.30
N ARG A 357 -22.09 -24.59 5.13
CA ARG A 357 -21.59 -25.96 5.01
C ARG A 357 -22.23 -26.63 3.80
N ALA A 358 -21.41 -27.31 2.98
CA ALA A 358 -21.86 -28.03 1.78
C ALA A 358 -22.05 -29.53 2.03
#